data_AF-A0A2V9W1U5-F1
#
_entry.id   AF-A0A2V9W1U5-F1
#
_cell.length_a   1.000
_cell.length_b   1.000
_cell.length_c   1.000
_cell.angle_alpha   90.00
_cell.angle_beta   90.00
_cell.angle_gamma   90.00
#
_symmetry.space_group_name_H-M   'P 1'
#
loop_
_entity.id
_entity.type
_entity.pdbx_description
1 polymer ?
#
loop_
_entity_poly.entity_id
_entity_poly.type
_entity_poly.pdbx_seq_one_letter_code
_entity_poly.pdbx_strand_id
1 'polypeptide(L)'
;GEVIRFSYRVLDPEKAKVLNDKKNEPSLIDPQAGVKLVVPSLEKVGQLRQSSTPEAGKVYWMAFSNKGRLVKRGHQVDVVIGTFRGEGLVVN
;
A
#
# COMPACT_ATOMS: atom_id res chain seq x y z
N GLY A 1 -7.64 7.46 -10.65
CA GLY A 1 -7.37 8.58 -9.72
C GLY A 1 -5.87 8.81 -9.67
N GLU A 2 -5.43 9.97 -9.17
CA GLU A 2 -3.99 10.28 -8.99
C GLU A 2 -3.36 9.56 -7.79
N VAL A 3 -4.18 8.88 -6.99
CA VAL A 3 -3.79 8.11 -5.82
C VAL A 3 -4.54 6.78 -5.85
N ILE A 4 -3.85 5.70 -5.50
CA ILE A 4 -4.44 4.38 -5.25
C ILE A 4 -4.40 4.12 -3.75
N ARG A 5 -5.57 3.90 -3.14
CA ARG A 5 -5.68 3.57 -1.72
C ARG A 5 -5.68 2.06 -1.55
N PHE A 6 -4.73 1.54 -0.79
CA PHE A 6 -4.74 0.17 -0.31
C PHE A 6 -5.28 0.16 1.12
N SER A 7 -6.36 -0.57 1.35
CA SER A 7 -6.97 -0.73 2.67
C SER A 7 -6.95 -2.20 3.07
N TYR A 8 -6.63 -2.49 4.32
CA TYR A 8 -6.55 -3.85 4.81
C TYR A 8 -7.06 -3.92 6.25
N ARG A 9 -7.70 -5.05 6.59
CA ARG A 9 -8.12 -5.36 7.95
C ARG A 9 -7.08 -6.26 8.60
N VAL A 10 -6.65 -5.91 9.80
CA VAL A 10 -5.74 -6.75 10.58
C VAL A 10 -6.53 -7.93 11.14
N LEU A 11 -6.16 -9.14 10.71
CA LEU A 11 -6.67 -10.39 11.30
C LEU A 11 -5.73 -10.90 12.41
N ASP A 12 -4.43 -10.72 12.19
CA ASP A 12 -3.36 -11.14 13.07
C ASP A 12 -2.42 -9.94 13.30
N PRO A 13 -2.40 -9.35 14.52
CA PRO A 13 -1.55 -8.22 14.85
C PRO A 13 -0.06 -8.50 14.67
N GLU A 14 0.41 -9.70 15.00
CA GLU A 14 1.83 -10.08 14.91
C GLU A 14 2.28 -10.07 13.44
N LYS A 15 1.50 -10.70 12.56
CA LYS A 15 1.77 -10.69 11.12
C LYS A 15 1.64 -9.30 10.51
N ALA A 16 0.74 -8.47 11.01
CA ALA A 16 0.53 -7.12 10.51
C ALA A 16 1.61 -6.12 10.92
N LYS A 17 2.52 -6.46 11.85
CA LYS A 17 3.62 -5.58 12.27
C LYS A 17 4.45 -5.11 11.09
N VAL A 18 4.75 -6.01 10.14
CA VAL A 18 5.55 -5.69 8.94
C VAL A 18 4.88 -4.62 8.05
N LEU A 19 3.55 -4.60 7.99
CA LEU A 19 2.76 -3.67 7.17
C LEU A 19 2.81 -2.24 7.73
N ASN A 20 2.84 -2.12 9.07
CA ASN A 20 2.84 -0.85 9.80
C ASN A 20 4.25 -0.37 10.17
N ASP A 21 5.28 -1.17 9.94
CA ASP A 21 6.66 -0.79 10.25
C ASP A 21 7.10 0.40 9.39
N LYS A 22 7.54 1.46 10.08
CA LYS A 22 7.97 2.71 9.44
C LYS A 22 9.22 2.52 8.57
N LYS A 23 10.03 1.50 8.84
CA LYS A 23 11.26 1.17 8.11
C LYS A 23 10.97 0.49 6.78
N ASN A 24 9.83 -0.18 6.65
CA ASN A 24 9.45 -0.84 5.41
C ASN A 24 8.85 0.19 4.45
N GLU A 25 9.41 0.25 3.25
CA GLU A 25 8.93 1.10 2.17
C GLU A 25 7.89 0.35 1.33
N PRO A 26 6.59 0.68 1.46
CA PRO A 26 5.54 0.04 0.69
C PRO A 26 5.66 0.41 -0.79
N SER A 27 5.49 -0.60 -1.65
CA SER A 27 5.48 -0.47 -3.10
C SER A 27 4.27 -1.19 -3.69
N LEU A 28 3.66 -0.60 -4.72
CA LEU A 28 2.63 -1.23 -5.54
C LEU A 28 3.16 -1.39 -6.96
N ILE A 29 3.19 -2.61 -7.46
CA ILE A 29 3.75 -2.98 -8.75
C ILE A 29 2.61 -3.36 -9.67
N ASP A 30 2.55 -2.75 -10.84
CA ASP A 30 1.60 -3.08 -11.88
C ASP A 30 2.36 -3.66 -13.08
N PRO A 31 2.37 -4.98 -13.27
CA PRO A 31 3.08 -5.61 -14.38
C PRO A 31 2.47 -5.29 -15.74
N GLN A 32 1.17 -4.95 -15.81
CA GLN A 32 0.51 -4.60 -17.08
C GLN A 32 0.91 -3.21 -17.55
N ALA A 33 1.02 -2.26 -16.62
CA ALA A 33 1.47 -0.90 -16.92
C ALA A 33 3.00 -0.73 -16.86
N GLY A 34 3.73 -1.70 -16.32
CA GLY A 34 5.19 -1.65 -16.17
C GLY A 34 5.66 -0.60 -15.16
N VAL A 35 4.87 -0.32 -14.12
CA VAL A 35 5.15 0.75 -13.15
C VAL A 35 5.25 0.24 -11.72
N LYS A 36 6.03 0.97 -10.92
CA LYS A 36 6.12 0.81 -9.47
C LYS A 36 5.69 2.11 -8.80
N LEU A 37 4.56 2.09 -8.13
CA LEU A 37 4.07 3.19 -7.32
C LEU A 37 4.60 3.10 -5.89
N VAL A 38 4.83 4.25 -5.28
CA VAL A 38 5.31 4.38 -3.90
C VAL A 38 4.37 5.25 -3.08
N VAL A 39 4.41 5.10 -1.76
CA VAL A 39 3.72 6.02 -0.85
C VAL A 39 4.52 7.32 -0.80
N PRO A 40 3.96 8.47 -1.21
CA PRO A 40 4.70 9.73 -1.16
C PRO A 40 4.91 10.15 0.30
N SER A 41 6.13 10.59 0.61
CA SER A 41 6.44 11.33 1.84
C SER A 41 6.33 12.82 1.56
N LEU A 42 5.39 13.50 2.20
CA LEU A 42 5.31 14.96 2.14
C LEU A 42 6.04 15.51 3.37
N GLU A 43 7.07 16.33 3.16
CA GLU A 43 7.96 16.87 4.21
C GLU A 43 7.22 17.53 5.39
N LYS A 44 6.01 18.06 5.17
CA LYS A 44 5.18 18.70 6.21
C LYS A 44 4.02 17.87 6.75
N VAL A 45 3.66 16.76 6.11
CA VAL A 45 2.45 15.97 6.43
C VAL A 45 2.78 14.54 6.87
N GLY A 46 4.01 14.07 6.63
CA GLY A 46 4.43 12.69 6.87
C GLY A 46 4.09 11.77 5.69
N GLN A 47 4.29 10.46 5.88
CA GLN A 47 3.87 9.46 4.89
C GLN A 47 2.34 9.32 4.92
N LEU A 48 1.71 9.18 3.75
CA LEU A 48 0.26 8.92 3.63
C LEU A 48 -0.09 7.46 3.99
N ARG A 49 0.23 7.06 5.22
CA ARG A 49 -0.08 5.76 5.80
C ARG A 49 -0.30 5.86 7.30
N GLN A 50 -1.11 4.96 7.84
CA GLN A 50 -1.21 4.76 9.28
C GLN A 50 -0.11 3.80 9.73
N SER A 51 0.70 4.20 10.71
CA SER A 51 1.84 3.41 11.21
C SER A 51 1.72 3.11 12.72
N SER A 52 0.50 3.00 13.22
CA SER A 52 0.23 2.63 14.61
C SER A 52 0.44 1.13 14.83
N THR A 53 0.57 0.70 16.09
CA THR A 53 0.54 -0.72 16.44
C THR A 53 -0.70 -1.37 15.81
N PRO A 54 -0.55 -2.42 15.00
CA PRO A 54 -1.68 -3.10 14.39
C PRO A 54 -2.57 -3.72 15.47
N GLU A 55 -3.88 -3.53 15.36
CA GLU A 55 -4.88 -4.05 16.28
C GLU A 55 -5.85 -4.95 15.52
N ALA A 56 -6.13 -6.14 16.07
CA ALA A 56 -7.03 -7.10 15.46
C ALA A 56 -8.42 -6.48 15.22
N GLY A 57 -8.99 -6.73 14.04
CA GLY A 57 -10.30 -6.21 13.64
C GLY A 57 -10.27 -4.77 13.12
N LYS A 58 -9.20 -3.99 13.36
CA LYS A 58 -9.08 -2.63 12.83
C LYS A 58 -8.67 -2.62 11.37
N VAL A 59 -9.15 -1.59 10.66
CA VAL A 59 -8.82 -1.33 9.26
C VAL A 59 -7.77 -0.23 9.21
N TYR A 60 -6.72 -0.48 8.45
CA TYR A 60 -5.64 0.46 8.17
C TYR A 60 -5.59 0.71 6.67
N TRP A 61 -4.96 1.82 6.29
CA TRP A 61 -4.80 2.18 4.89
C TRP A 61 -3.46 2.86 4.60
N MET A 62 -3.07 2.80 3.34
CA MET A 62 -1.96 3.54 2.75
C MET A 62 -2.32 4.00 1.34
N ALA A 63 -1.70 5.09 0.90
CA ALA A 63 -1.99 5.73 -0.37
C ALA A 63 -0.74 5.78 -1.26
N PHE A 64 -0.80 5.11 -2.40
CA PHE A 64 0.24 5.12 -3.43
C PHE A 64 0.01 6.25 -4.42
N SER A 65 1.05 7.00 -4.75
CA SER A 65 0.94 8.04 -5.77
C SER A 65 0.91 7.41 -7.16
N ASN A 66 -0.18 7.66 -7.91
CA ASN A 66 -0.38 7.22 -9.28
C ASN A 66 -0.37 8.42 -10.22
N LYS A 67 0.72 9.20 -10.17
CA LYS A 67 0.94 10.31 -11.10
C LYS A 67 0.90 9.79 -12.54
N GLY A 68 0.22 10.51 -13.42
CA GLY A 68 0.01 10.09 -14.81
C GLY A 68 -1.08 9.03 -14.99
N ARG A 69 -1.73 8.56 -13.91
CA ARG A 69 -2.88 7.64 -13.96
C ARG A 69 -2.59 6.34 -14.74
N LEU A 70 -1.37 5.82 -14.56
CA LEU A 70 -0.86 4.66 -15.28
C LEU A 70 -1.53 3.37 -14.82
N VAL A 71 -1.71 3.21 -13.50
CA VAL A 71 -2.51 2.12 -12.92
C VAL A 71 -3.99 2.47 -13.06
N LYS A 72 -4.78 1.55 -13.63
CA LYS A 72 -6.21 1.75 -13.90
C LYS A 72 -7.05 0.73 -13.14
N ARG A 73 -8.36 1.01 -13.04
CA ARG A 73 -9.34 0.03 -12.55
C ARG A 73 -9.29 -1.23 -13.41
N GLY A 74 -9.41 -2.38 -12.77
CA GLY A 74 -9.30 -3.70 -13.39
C GLY A 74 -7.86 -4.21 -13.54
N HIS A 75 -6.84 -3.37 -13.34
CA HIS A 75 -5.46 -3.87 -13.34
C HIS A 75 -5.22 -4.77 -12.13
N GLN A 76 -4.40 -5.80 -12.36
CA GLN A 76 -3.85 -6.65 -11.31
C GLN A 76 -2.52 -6.08 -10.86
N VAL A 77 -2.38 -5.88 -9.56
CA VAL A 77 -1.23 -5.26 -8.95
C VAL A 77 -0.72 -6.10 -7.78
N ASP A 78 0.59 -6.03 -7.55
CA ASP A 78 1.24 -6.64 -6.40
C ASP A 78 1.59 -5.55 -5.39
N VAL A 79 1.31 -5.79 -4.11
CA VAL A 79 1.73 -4.90 -3.02
C VAL A 79 2.86 -5.58 -2.25
N VAL A 80 4.00 -4.89 -2.16
CA VAL A 80 5.21 -5.36 -1.47
C VAL A 80 5.53 -4.41 -0.32
N ILE A 81 5.65 -4.94 0.90
CA ILE A 81 5.93 -4.16 2.11
C ILE A 81 6.90 -4.95 2.99
N GLY A 82 8.19 -4.64 2.92
CA GLY A 82 9.22 -5.45 3.58
C GLY A 82 9.18 -6.90 3.07
N THR A 83 8.94 -7.86 3.98
CA THR A 83 8.78 -9.28 3.63
C THR A 83 7.35 -9.66 3.23
N PHE A 84 6.38 -8.77 3.41
CA PHE A 84 5.00 -9.02 2.99
C PHE A 84 4.85 -8.82 1.49
N ARG A 85 4.15 -9.76 0.84
CA ARG A 85 3.74 -9.66 -0.56
C ARG A 85 2.29 -10.09 -0.71
N GLY A 86 1.47 -9.20 -1.26
CA GLY A 86 0.10 -9.49 -1.70
C GLY A 86 0.06 -9.44 -3.22
N GLU A 87 -0.16 -10.58 -3.87
CA GLU A 87 -0.07 -10.72 -5.33
C GLU A 87 -1.45 -10.74 -5.97
N GLY A 88 -1.55 -10.25 -7.22
CA GLY A 88 -2.76 -10.38 -8.03
C GLY A 88 -3.97 -9.60 -7.51
N LEU A 89 -3.76 -8.51 -6.78
CA LEU A 89 -4.83 -7.67 -6.24
C LEU A 89 -5.47 -6.86 -7.37
N VAL A 90 -6.81 -6.84 -7.45
CA VAL A 90 -7.52 -6.07 -8.47
C VAL A 90 -7.83 -4.66 -7.98
N VAL A 91 -7.49 -3.66 -8.81
CA VAL A 91 -7.84 -2.26 -8.55
C VAL A 91 -9.32 -2.02 -8.86
N ASN A 92 -10.11 -1.61 -7.85
CA ASN A 92 -11.55 -1.33 -7.96
C ASN A 92 -11.86 0.17 -8.03
#